data_AF-A0A9N9HGC0-F1
#
_entry.id   AF-A0A9N9HGC0-F1
#
_cell.length_a   1.000
_cell.length_b   1.000
_cell.length_c   1.000
_cell.angle_alpha   90.00
_cell.angle_beta   90.00
_cell.angle_gamma   90.00
#
_symmetry.space_group_name_H-M   'P 1'
#
loop_
_entity.id
_entity.type
_entity.pdbx_description
1 polymer ?
#
loop_
_entity_poly.entity_id
_entity_poly.type
_entity_poly.pdbx_seq_one_letter_code
_entity_poly.pdbx_strand_id
1 'polypeptide(L)'
;KKNDFRRDTERNSLCSFGSWLNAKRNTSDYTYDGIDICGERLVKEINEEVKHINDKDLYKVSKISFVGYSLGGLIARYAIGILYKQGFFGEIEPMFFTTIATPHLGIRRDENKFLVKVVSWVSSNLISKTGEQLNYVDKFDGNEPILAVMANPEKVFYKALAAFKYRKLYANTRNDRTVPFWTAAITDVDPFEDIKKITVEKDDKFETLIISISKRDAIPIKIPLTQKTVGIAKIQSVKSRRRVAKVLAARKVKDSNWNITSNPTRSNVIVSNIEEDAAETVINIRSFLTRSLPPSPTRQSLSNKTVDSSAHTIMMTEFATSSLFPRVPICGAQNISFTYLNMLGWEKFVVAIDSLNAHAAIVVRNKRAGVKGKEIIKHFIEETTELGL
;
A
#
# COMPACT_ATOMS: atom_id res chain seq x y z
N LYS A 1 -23.91 -21.12 -55.60
CA LYS A 1 -23.12 -22.35 -55.89
C LYS A 1 -21.81 -22.22 -55.11
N LYS A 2 -21.73 -22.76 -53.89
CA LYS A 2 -21.28 -24.12 -53.56
C LYS A 2 -19.77 -24.32 -53.77
N ASN A 3 -19.02 -24.30 -52.68
CA ASN A 3 -18.24 -25.44 -52.12
C ASN A 3 -17.27 -24.85 -51.08
N ASP A 4 -17.56 -24.88 -49.78
CA ASP A 4 -17.58 -26.03 -48.87
C ASP A 4 -16.19 -26.64 -48.65
N PHE A 5 -15.58 -26.26 -47.53
CA PHE A 5 -14.58 -27.04 -46.82
C PHE A 5 -14.91 -26.96 -45.32
N ARG A 6 -16.00 -27.63 -44.91
CA ARG A 6 -16.12 -28.16 -43.56
C ARG A 6 -15.30 -29.45 -43.46
N ARG A 7 -14.30 -29.48 -42.57
CA ARG A 7 -14.30 -30.39 -41.41
C ARG A 7 -13.00 -30.33 -40.58
N ASP A 8 -13.24 -30.23 -39.28
CA ASP A 8 -12.54 -30.94 -38.22
C ASP A 8 -11.10 -30.54 -37.86
N THR A 9 -10.99 -29.44 -37.12
CA THR A 9 -10.23 -29.46 -35.86
C THR A 9 -10.90 -28.57 -34.83
N GLU A 10 -11.66 -29.21 -33.94
CA GLU A 10 -11.98 -28.70 -32.62
C GLU A 10 -10.70 -28.29 -31.89
N ARG A 11 -10.63 -27.01 -31.53
CA ARG A 11 -10.21 -26.62 -30.19
C ARG A 11 -11.03 -25.40 -29.82
N ASN A 12 -12.00 -25.61 -28.94
CA ASN A 12 -12.70 -24.59 -28.18
C ASN A 12 -11.68 -23.68 -27.48
N SER A 13 -11.17 -22.65 -28.15
CA SER A 13 -10.64 -21.49 -27.46
C SER A 13 -11.83 -20.58 -27.18
N LEU A 14 -12.47 -20.76 -26.01
CA LEU A 14 -13.22 -19.68 -25.40
C LEU A 14 -12.29 -18.47 -25.38
N CYS A 15 -12.51 -17.50 -26.26
CA CYS A 15 -11.81 -16.22 -26.18
C CYS A 15 -12.18 -15.60 -24.83
N SER A 16 -11.28 -15.67 -23.86
CA SER A 16 -11.42 -14.97 -22.59
C SER A 16 -11.18 -13.48 -22.85
N PHE A 17 -12.23 -12.69 -22.79
CA PHE A 17 -12.15 -11.22 -22.83
C PHE A 17 -12.17 -10.69 -21.39
N GLY A 18 -11.22 -9.81 -21.06
CA GLY A 18 -11.16 -9.12 -19.77
C GLY A 18 -11.75 -7.71 -19.87
N SER A 19 -12.70 -7.38 -18.98
CA SER A 19 -13.14 -6.00 -18.75
C SER A 19 -12.45 -5.42 -17.50
N TRP A 20 -12.21 -4.10 -17.53
CA TRP A 20 -11.64 -3.37 -16.40
C TRP A 20 -12.64 -2.32 -15.92
N LEU A 21 -13.20 -2.54 -14.73
CA LEU A 21 -13.96 -1.53 -14.00
C LEU A 21 -12.98 -0.67 -13.18
N ASN A 22 -12.92 0.62 -13.49
CA ASN A 22 -12.27 1.59 -12.61
C ASN A 22 -13.35 2.29 -11.78
N ALA A 23 -13.27 2.14 -10.46
CA ALA A 23 -14.25 2.70 -9.54
C ALA A 23 -14.23 4.24 -9.56
N LYS A 24 -15.39 4.87 -9.74
CA LYS A 24 -15.52 6.33 -9.91
C LYS A 24 -16.30 7.01 -8.79
N ARG A 25 -17.19 6.31 -8.07
CA ARG A 25 -18.10 6.96 -7.10
C ARG A 25 -17.43 7.35 -5.79
N ASN A 26 -16.17 6.97 -5.59
CA ASN A 26 -15.39 7.31 -4.42
C ASN A 26 -14.23 8.27 -4.76
N THR A 27 -14.29 9.04 -5.85
CA THR A 27 -13.22 10.02 -6.16
C THR A 27 -13.30 11.24 -5.25
N SER A 28 -12.20 11.96 -5.06
CA SER A 28 -12.17 13.17 -4.25
C SER A 28 -12.56 12.95 -2.77
N ASP A 29 -13.24 13.94 -2.19
CA ASP A 29 -13.64 13.97 -0.78
C ASP A 29 -14.58 12.83 -0.38
N TYR A 30 -15.23 12.17 -1.34
CA TYR A 30 -16.09 11.02 -1.09
C TYR A 30 -15.34 9.83 -0.46
N THR A 31 -14.01 9.79 -0.55
CA THR A 31 -13.18 8.80 0.16
C THR A 31 -13.21 8.96 1.69
N TYR A 32 -13.63 10.12 2.20
CA TYR A 32 -13.69 10.42 3.63
C TYR A 32 -15.01 10.01 4.29
N ASP A 33 -15.99 9.55 3.51
CA ASP A 33 -17.33 9.15 3.99
C ASP A 33 -17.35 7.84 4.81
N GLY A 34 -16.21 7.16 4.95
CA GLY A 34 -16.10 5.87 5.61
C GLY A 34 -15.96 4.71 4.62
N ILE A 35 -15.19 3.71 5.03
CA ILE A 35 -14.92 2.46 4.33
C ILE A 35 -16.22 1.73 3.97
N ASP A 36 -17.19 1.73 4.88
CA ASP A 36 -18.50 1.11 4.71
C ASP A 36 -19.32 1.81 3.61
N ILE A 37 -19.45 3.13 3.68
CA ILE A 37 -20.21 3.91 2.68
C ILE A 37 -19.55 3.81 1.30
N CYS A 38 -18.22 3.94 1.26
CA CYS A 38 -17.46 3.78 0.03
C CYS A 38 -17.61 2.36 -0.56
N GLY A 39 -17.63 1.35 0.32
CA GLY A 39 -17.79 -0.05 -0.07
C GLY A 39 -19.17 -0.33 -0.66
N GLU A 40 -20.23 0.23 -0.10
CA GLU A 40 -21.58 0.13 -0.66
C GLU A 40 -21.68 0.77 -2.05
N ARG A 41 -21.03 1.92 -2.26
CA ARG A 41 -20.95 2.55 -3.58
C ARG A 41 -20.24 1.66 -4.60
N LEU A 42 -19.13 1.06 -4.18
CA LEU A 42 -18.35 0.13 -5.02
C LEU A 42 -19.18 -1.11 -5.39
N VAL A 43 -19.95 -1.69 -4.46
CA VAL A 43 -20.86 -2.81 -4.73
C VAL A 43 -21.85 -2.46 -5.84
N LYS A 44 -22.43 -1.26 -5.79
CA LYS A 44 -23.37 -0.80 -6.82
C LYS A 44 -22.69 -0.69 -8.19
N GLU A 45 -21.49 -0.12 -8.25
CA GLU A 45 -20.72 -0.03 -9.52
C GLU A 45 -20.42 -1.42 -10.10
N ILE A 46 -20.02 -2.38 -9.26
CA ILE A 46 -19.71 -3.75 -9.69
C ILE A 46 -20.96 -4.43 -10.25
N ASN A 47 -22.09 -4.36 -9.54
CA ASN A 47 -23.33 -4.98 -9.99
C ASN A 47 -23.85 -4.37 -11.30
N GLU A 48 -23.74 -3.04 -11.45
CA GLU A 48 -24.13 -2.35 -12.68
C GLU A 48 -23.24 -2.75 -13.87
N GLU A 49 -21.92 -2.86 -13.66
CA GLU A 49 -20.98 -3.25 -14.71
C GLU A 49 -21.15 -4.73 -15.11
N VAL A 50 -21.30 -5.63 -14.14
CA VAL A 50 -21.53 -7.05 -14.42
C VAL A 50 -22.84 -7.24 -15.19
N LYS A 51 -23.89 -6.53 -14.79
CA LYS A 51 -25.15 -6.53 -15.53
C LYS A 51 -24.96 -6.00 -16.94
N HIS A 52 -24.25 -4.89 -17.10
CA HIS A 52 -23.97 -4.30 -18.41
C HIS A 52 -23.26 -5.28 -19.36
N ILE A 53 -22.22 -5.97 -18.88
CA ILE A 53 -21.46 -6.97 -19.65
C ILE A 53 -22.36 -8.15 -20.03
N ASN A 54 -23.11 -8.68 -19.06
CA ASN A 54 -24.00 -9.82 -19.28
C ASN A 54 -25.14 -9.51 -20.26
N ASP A 55 -25.69 -8.30 -20.21
CA ASP A 55 -26.82 -7.89 -21.04
C ASP A 55 -26.40 -7.50 -22.47
N LYS A 56 -25.25 -6.82 -22.64
CA LYS A 56 -24.86 -6.22 -23.93
C LYS A 56 -23.81 -6.98 -24.72
N ASP A 57 -22.83 -7.58 -24.06
CA ASP A 57 -21.64 -8.09 -24.75
C ASP A 57 -21.77 -9.60 -25.09
N LEU A 58 -22.93 -10.21 -24.83
CA LEU A 58 -23.17 -11.66 -24.97
C LEU A 58 -22.18 -12.54 -24.20
N TYR A 59 -21.44 -11.97 -23.24
CA TYR A 59 -20.50 -12.68 -22.39
C TYR A 59 -21.08 -12.83 -20.99
N LYS A 60 -20.89 -13.99 -20.36
CA LYS A 60 -21.18 -14.18 -18.94
C LYS A 60 -19.91 -13.94 -18.14
N VAL A 61 -19.94 -12.98 -17.21
CA VAL A 61 -18.86 -12.82 -16.22
C VAL A 61 -18.78 -14.09 -15.39
N SER A 62 -17.63 -14.77 -15.44
CA SER A 62 -17.37 -16.03 -14.74
C SER A 62 -16.28 -15.92 -13.68
N LYS A 63 -15.46 -14.86 -13.75
CA LYS A 63 -14.33 -14.61 -12.86
C LYS A 63 -14.28 -13.15 -12.48
N ILE A 64 -13.79 -12.86 -11.28
CA ILE A 64 -13.56 -11.48 -10.82
C ILE A 64 -12.27 -11.37 -10.01
N SER A 65 -11.60 -10.24 -10.18
CA SER A 65 -10.36 -9.89 -9.48
C SER A 65 -10.45 -8.46 -8.96
N PHE A 66 -9.85 -8.20 -7.81
CA PHE A 66 -9.80 -6.90 -7.17
C PHE A 66 -8.34 -6.44 -7.03
N VAL A 67 -8.11 -5.18 -7.37
CA VAL A 67 -6.85 -4.47 -7.10
C VAL A 67 -7.18 -3.22 -6.31
N GLY A 68 -6.73 -3.15 -5.06
CA GLY A 68 -6.96 -2.02 -4.17
C GLY A 68 -5.66 -1.28 -3.87
N TYR A 69 -5.63 0.02 -4.13
CA TYR A 69 -4.51 0.88 -3.73
C TYR A 69 -4.89 1.71 -2.51
N SER A 70 -4.00 1.75 -1.51
CA SER A 70 -4.21 2.55 -0.29
C SER A 70 -5.56 2.22 0.38
N LEU A 71 -6.35 3.23 0.73
CA LEU A 71 -7.72 3.07 1.26
C LEU A 71 -8.62 2.21 0.36
N GLY A 72 -8.41 2.22 -0.96
CA GLY A 72 -9.16 1.41 -1.92
C GLY A 72 -9.13 -0.09 -1.61
N GLY A 73 -8.04 -0.60 -1.02
CA GLY A 73 -7.99 -1.99 -0.56
C GLY A 73 -8.90 -2.29 0.62
N LEU A 74 -9.10 -1.34 1.54
CA LEU A 74 -10.06 -1.50 2.64
C LEU A 74 -11.50 -1.38 2.16
N ILE A 75 -11.77 -0.44 1.24
CA ILE A 75 -13.06 -0.30 0.56
C ILE A 75 -13.41 -1.59 -0.18
N ALA A 76 -12.46 -2.17 -0.92
CA ALA A 76 -12.63 -3.45 -1.61
C ALA A 76 -12.91 -4.60 -0.62
N ARG A 77 -12.20 -4.68 0.51
CA ARG A 77 -12.45 -5.70 1.57
C ARG A 77 -13.88 -5.62 2.10
N TYR A 78 -14.40 -4.41 2.29
CA TYR A 78 -15.79 -4.23 2.70
C TYR A 78 -16.75 -4.70 1.59
N ALA A 79 -16.54 -4.22 0.37
CA ALA A 79 -17.40 -4.51 -0.78
C ALA A 79 -17.51 -6.03 -1.05
N ILE A 80 -16.39 -6.77 -1.02
CA ILE A 80 -16.42 -8.22 -1.23
C ILE A 80 -17.23 -8.95 -0.15
N GLY A 81 -17.26 -8.45 1.09
CA GLY A 81 -18.09 -9.02 2.16
C GLY A 81 -19.58 -8.86 1.88
N ILE A 82 -19.98 -7.71 1.33
CA ILE A 82 -21.36 -7.46 0.91
C ILE A 82 -21.72 -8.34 -0.29
N LEU A 83 -20.86 -8.42 -1.30
CA LEU A 83 -21.06 -9.30 -2.47
C LEU A 83 -21.16 -10.78 -2.05
N TYR A 84 -20.31 -11.24 -1.14
CA TYR A 84 -20.36 -12.59 -0.59
C TYR A 84 -21.70 -12.86 0.10
N LYS A 85 -22.16 -11.93 0.94
CA LYS A 85 -23.48 -12.03 1.61
C LYS A 85 -24.64 -12.08 0.60
N GLN A 86 -24.50 -11.43 -0.56
CA GLN A 86 -25.49 -11.44 -1.64
C GLN A 86 -25.44 -12.71 -2.50
N GLY A 87 -24.53 -13.66 -2.24
CA GLY A 87 -24.35 -14.87 -3.04
C GLY A 87 -23.66 -14.63 -4.39
N PHE A 88 -23.04 -13.46 -4.60
CA PHE A 88 -22.42 -13.07 -5.86
C PHE A 88 -21.35 -14.06 -6.33
N PHE A 89 -20.57 -14.62 -5.39
CA PHE A 89 -19.52 -15.59 -5.70
C PHE A 89 -20.03 -17.03 -5.90
N GLY A 90 -21.35 -17.25 -5.95
CA GLY A 90 -21.93 -18.55 -6.31
C GLY A 90 -21.81 -18.86 -7.81
N GLU A 91 -21.80 -17.84 -8.66
CA GLU A 91 -21.66 -17.97 -10.12
C GLU A 91 -20.34 -17.39 -10.66
N ILE A 92 -19.71 -16.49 -9.91
CA ILE A 92 -18.50 -15.77 -10.32
C ILE A 92 -17.36 -16.20 -9.41
N GLU A 93 -16.34 -16.83 -9.99
CA GLU A 93 -15.16 -17.30 -9.26
C GLU A 93 -14.27 -16.11 -8.82
N PRO A 94 -14.03 -15.91 -7.51
CA PRO A 94 -13.12 -14.89 -7.02
C PRO A 94 -11.65 -15.34 -7.20
N MET A 95 -10.94 -14.68 -8.12
CA MET A 95 -9.60 -15.08 -8.53
C MET A 95 -8.51 -14.41 -7.69
N PHE A 96 -8.29 -13.10 -7.86
CA PHE A 96 -7.23 -12.37 -7.17
C PHE A 96 -7.79 -11.27 -6.27
N PHE A 97 -7.29 -11.17 -5.05
CA PHE A 97 -7.45 -10.00 -4.19
C PHE A 97 -6.06 -9.41 -3.94
N THR A 98 -5.72 -8.36 -4.70
CA THR A 98 -4.41 -7.71 -4.62
C THR A 98 -4.52 -6.35 -3.95
N THR A 99 -3.63 -6.06 -2.99
CA THR A 99 -3.53 -4.75 -2.37
C THR A 99 -2.15 -4.13 -2.56
N ILE A 100 -2.11 -2.81 -2.72
CA ILE A 100 -0.88 -2.04 -2.91
C ILE A 100 -0.89 -0.88 -1.93
N ALA A 101 0.07 -0.88 -0.99
CA ALA A 101 0.18 0.13 0.07
C ALA A 101 -1.13 0.34 0.85
N THR A 102 -1.90 -0.72 1.12
CA THR A 102 -3.17 -0.65 1.86
C THR A 102 -2.96 -0.77 3.37
N PRO A 103 -3.50 0.14 4.21
CA PRO A 103 -3.32 0.08 5.66
C PRO A 103 -4.21 -1.00 6.31
N HIS A 104 -3.89 -2.28 6.11
CA HIS A 104 -4.72 -3.40 6.57
C HIS A 104 -4.97 -3.42 8.08
N LEU A 105 -4.02 -2.93 8.87
CA LEU A 105 -4.07 -2.84 10.33
C LEU A 105 -4.36 -1.41 10.83
N GLY A 106 -4.86 -0.52 9.96
CA GLY A 106 -5.05 0.89 10.26
C GLY A 106 -3.73 1.64 10.42
N ILE A 107 -3.78 2.84 10.98
CA ILE A 107 -2.61 3.72 11.16
C ILE A 107 -2.38 4.14 12.60
N ARG A 108 -3.19 3.65 13.54
CA ARG A 108 -3.01 3.91 14.97
C ARG A 108 -1.68 3.32 15.43
N ARG A 109 -0.89 4.15 16.11
CA ARG A 109 0.31 3.75 16.86
C ARG A 109 0.09 4.01 18.32
N ASP A 110 0.31 3.00 19.15
CA ASP A 110 0.22 3.14 20.60
C ASP A 110 1.56 3.66 21.14
N GLU A 111 1.76 4.98 21.13
CA GLU A 111 2.99 5.58 21.70
C GLU A 111 2.67 6.33 22.99
N ASN A 112 3.42 5.99 24.05
CA ASN A 112 3.46 6.67 25.35
C ASN A 112 4.06 8.10 25.27
N LYS A 113 3.54 8.96 24.40
CA LYS A 113 3.79 10.41 24.35
C LYS A 113 2.46 11.15 24.33
N PHE A 114 1.75 10.99 25.45
CA PHE A 114 0.33 11.24 25.62
C PHE A 114 -0.15 12.65 25.20
N LEU A 115 0.66 13.70 25.35
CA LEU A 115 0.18 15.08 25.17
C LEU A 115 0.46 15.71 23.79
N VAL A 116 1.60 15.40 23.15
CA VAL A 116 2.03 16.05 21.88
C VAL A 116 1.39 15.38 20.65
N LYS A 117 1.06 14.08 20.75
CA LYS A 117 0.42 13.32 19.66
C LYS A 117 -1.09 13.56 19.55
N VAL A 118 -1.76 13.75 20.68
CA VAL A 118 -3.22 13.90 20.71
C VAL A 118 -3.62 15.17 19.96
N VAL A 119 -2.97 16.31 20.18
CA VAL A 119 -3.40 17.58 19.59
C VAL A 119 -3.18 17.67 18.06
N SER A 120 -2.08 17.14 17.52
CA SER A 120 -1.77 17.25 16.07
C SER A 120 -2.31 16.11 15.18
N TRP A 121 -2.64 14.93 15.73
CA TRP A 121 -3.21 13.82 14.95
C TRP A 121 -4.74 13.77 15.05
N VAL A 122 -5.32 14.12 16.21
CA VAL A 122 -6.78 14.20 16.39
C VAL A 122 -7.37 15.31 15.52
N SER A 123 -6.68 16.44 15.40
CA SER A 123 -7.22 17.61 14.68
C SER A 123 -7.24 17.50 13.15
N SER A 124 -6.57 16.52 12.52
CA SER A 124 -6.52 16.39 11.06
C SER A 124 -7.11 15.08 10.53
N ASN A 125 -6.97 13.97 11.30
CA ASN A 125 -7.44 12.65 10.87
C ASN A 125 -8.78 12.22 11.51
N LEU A 126 -9.29 12.89 12.55
CA LEU A 126 -10.62 12.57 13.12
C LEU A 126 -11.73 13.52 12.60
N ILE A 127 -11.46 14.25 11.51
CA ILE A 127 -12.48 15.08 10.84
C ILE A 127 -13.41 14.20 9.96
N SER A 128 -12.99 12.96 9.65
CA SER A 128 -13.72 12.06 8.75
C SER A 128 -13.99 10.70 9.36
N LYS A 129 -15.10 10.08 8.94
CA LYS A 129 -15.47 8.72 9.33
C LYS A 129 -14.40 7.71 8.93
N THR A 130 -13.81 7.86 7.74
CA THR A 130 -12.68 7.03 7.31
C THR A 130 -11.51 7.12 8.28
N GLY A 131 -11.20 8.31 8.79
CA GLY A 131 -10.11 8.52 9.71
C GLY A 131 -10.36 7.93 11.10
N GLU A 132 -11.61 7.98 11.61
CA GLU A 132 -12.00 7.23 12.82
C GLU A 132 -11.78 5.72 12.65
N GLN A 133 -12.21 5.19 11.50
CA GLN A 133 -12.08 3.77 11.16
C GLN A 133 -10.63 3.32 11.03
N LEU A 134 -9.77 4.11 10.38
CA LEU A 134 -8.33 3.84 10.28
C LEU A 134 -7.62 3.83 11.64
N ASN A 135 -8.24 4.42 12.66
CA ASN A 135 -7.68 4.55 14.00
C ASN A 135 -8.33 3.61 15.03
N TYR A 136 -9.23 2.72 14.61
CA TYR A 136 -9.94 1.80 15.50
C TYR A 136 -10.67 2.54 16.64
N VAL A 137 -11.23 3.71 16.36
CA VAL A 137 -12.05 4.47 17.33
C VAL A 137 -13.51 4.56 16.93
N ASP A 138 -13.85 4.05 15.75
CA ASP A 138 -15.23 3.92 15.28
C ASP A 138 -15.99 2.81 16.01
N LYS A 139 -17.31 2.85 15.87
CA LYS A 139 -18.23 1.84 16.37
C LYS A 139 -19.05 1.33 15.21
N PHE A 140 -18.74 0.12 14.73
CA PHE A 140 -19.35 -0.42 13.53
C PHE A 140 -20.33 -1.56 13.84
N ASP A 141 -19.87 -2.60 14.53
CA ASP A 141 -20.73 -3.70 15.01
C ASP A 141 -20.80 -3.66 16.53
N GLY A 142 -21.81 -2.97 17.06
CA GLY A 142 -21.87 -2.59 18.46
C GLY A 142 -20.73 -1.64 18.83
N ASN A 143 -19.79 -2.11 19.66
CA ASN A 143 -18.58 -1.36 20.03
C ASN A 143 -17.33 -1.84 19.28
N GLU A 144 -17.45 -2.79 18.36
CA GLU A 144 -16.31 -3.31 17.61
C GLU A 144 -15.98 -2.40 16.41
N PRO A 145 -14.72 -1.95 16.24
CA PRO A 145 -14.28 -1.15 15.09
C PRO A 145 -14.38 -1.91 13.76
N ILE A 146 -14.70 -1.23 12.67
CA ILE A 146 -14.92 -1.86 11.36
C ILE A 146 -13.72 -2.70 10.89
N LEU A 147 -12.49 -2.26 11.15
CA LEU A 147 -11.28 -2.97 10.73
C LEU A 147 -11.12 -4.31 11.46
N ALA A 148 -11.51 -4.38 12.74
CA ALA A 148 -11.56 -5.61 13.52
C ALA A 148 -12.67 -6.53 13.02
N VAL A 149 -13.87 -5.99 12.80
CA VAL A 149 -15.02 -6.74 12.26
C VAL A 149 -14.68 -7.34 10.89
N MET A 150 -14.01 -6.59 10.00
CA MET A 150 -13.60 -7.08 8.69
C MET A 150 -12.46 -8.10 8.72
N ALA A 151 -11.76 -8.25 9.85
CA ALA A 151 -10.71 -9.24 10.04
C ALA A 151 -11.20 -10.48 10.80
N ASN A 152 -12.39 -10.44 11.42
CA ASN A 152 -12.91 -11.52 12.23
C ASN A 152 -13.38 -12.73 11.38
N PRO A 153 -12.87 -13.96 11.60
CA PRO A 153 -13.22 -15.17 10.86
C PRO A 153 -14.70 -15.54 10.85
N GLU A 154 -15.45 -15.11 11.85
CA GLU A 154 -16.88 -15.40 11.95
C GLU A 154 -17.72 -14.51 11.02
N LYS A 155 -17.18 -13.36 10.62
CA LYS A 155 -17.88 -12.32 9.86
C LYS A 155 -17.75 -12.55 8.35
N VAL A 156 -18.74 -12.04 7.60
CA VAL A 156 -18.84 -12.23 6.15
C VAL A 156 -17.65 -11.66 5.37
N PHE A 157 -17.06 -10.57 5.86
CA PHE A 157 -15.92 -9.91 5.21
C PHE A 157 -14.68 -10.81 5.16
N TYR A 158 -14.38 -11.50 6.26
CA TYR A 158 -13.26 -12.44 6.30
C TYR A 158 -13.52 -13.65 5.40
N LYS A 159 -14.73 -14.23 5.48
CA LYS A 159 -15.13 -15.38 4.65
C LYS A 159 -15.05 -15.04 3.16
N ALA A 160 -15.48 -13.84 2.78
CA ALA A 160 -15.35 -13.33 1.42
C ALA A 160 -13.89 -13.25 0.96
N LEU A 161 -13.02 -12.68 1.80
CA LEU A 161 -11.60 -12.56 1.50
C LEU A 161 -10.91 -13.94 1.40
N ALA A 162 -11.32 -14.88 2.26
CA ALA A 162 -10.85 -16.27 2.24
C ALA A 162 -11.26 -17.02 0.96
N ALA A 163 -12.38 -16.65 0.35
CA ALA A 163 -12.88 -17.29 -0.88
C ALA A 163 -11.99 -17.01 -2.11
N PHE A 164 -11.21 -15.93 -2.12
CA PHE A 164 -10.31 -15.63 -3.24
C PHE A 164 -9.22 -16.69 -3.37
N LYS A 165 -8.93 -17.12 -4.60
CA LYS A 165 -7.89 -18.11 -4.86
C LYS A 165 -6.48 -17.60 -4.51
N TYR A 166 -6.21 -16.34 -4.83
CA TYR A 166 -4.92 -15.69 -4.57
C TYR A 166 -5.12 -14.38 -3.82
N ARG A 167 -4.35 -14.19 -2.74
CA ARG A 167 -4.29 -12.96 -1.95
C ARG A 167 -2.88 -12.42 -1.97
N LYS A 168 -2.66 -11.31 -2.66
CA LYS A 168 -1.34 -10.71 -2.86
C LYS A 168 -1.31 -9.32 -2.23
N LEU A 169 -0.22 -8.93 -1.57
CA LEU A 169 -0.04 -7.57 -1.06
C LEU A 169 1.33 -7.02 -1.41
N TYR A 170 1.42 -5.71 -1.61
CA TYR A 170 2.65 -4.97 -1.88
C TYR A 170 2.83 -3.89 -0.82
N ALA A 171 3.92 -3.96 -0.06
CA ALA A 171 4.19 -3.06 1.05
C ALA A 171 5.48 -2.27 0.84
N ASN A 172 5.39 -0.94 0.81
CA ASN A 172 6.55 -0.06 0.76
C ASN A 172 7.35 -0.15 2.06
N THR A 173 8.68 -0.29 1.95
CA THR A 173 9.58 -0.34 3.11
C THR A 173 10.01 1.02 3.64
N ARG A 174 9.97 2.06 2.81
CA ARG A 174 10.47 3.39 3.16
C ARG A 174 9.73 4.50 2.42
N ASN A 175 9.80 5.69 2.99
CA ASN A 175 9.25 6.94 2.41
C ASN A 175 7.76 6.89 2.04
N ASP A 176 7.02 5.95 2.62
CA ASP A 176 5.56 5.95 2.63
C ASP A 176 5.10 6.60 3.94
N ARG A 177 4.70 7.87 3.86
CA ARG A 177 4.31 8.68 5.03
C ARG A 177 2.85 8.47 5.42
N THR A 178 2.07 7.85 4.55
CA THR A 178 0.62 7.65 4.72
C THR A 178 0.32 6.25 5.22
N VAL A 179 1.03 5.25 4.70
CA VAL A 179 0.82 3.84 5.04
C VAL A 179 2.16 3.21 5.44
N PRO A 180 2.44 3.10 6.75
CA PRO A 180 3.65 2.43 7.24
C PRO A 180 3.77 0.98 6.75
N PHE A 181 5.00 0.48 6.67
CA PHE A 181 5.28 -0.89 6.22
C PHE A 181 4.50 -1.93 7.02
N TRP A 182 4.52 -1.85 8.34
CA TRP A 182 3.94 -2.87 9.21
C TRP A 182 2.45 -3.10 8.97
N THR A 183 1.69 -2.03 8.71
CA THR A 183 0.25 -2.13 8.44
C THR A 183 -0.04 -2.62 7.03
N ALA A 184 0.76 -2.20 6.03
CA ALA A 184 0.63 -2.70 4.66
C ALA A 184 0.99 -4.17 4.53
N ALA A 185 2.02 -4.60 5.24
CA ALA A 185 2.55 -5.95 5.18
C ALA A 185 1.87 -6.92 6.17
N ILE A 186 0.89 -6.44 6.95
CA ILE A 186 0.16 -7.22 7.97
C ILE A 186 1.17 -7.90 8.92
N THR A 187 2.02 -7.10 9.54
CA THR A 187 3.06 -7.55 10.46
C THR A 187 3.09 -6.70 11.72
N ASP A 188 3.60 -7.27 12.81
CA ASP A 188 3.89 -6.55 14.05
C ASP A 188 5.38 -6.18 14.18
N VAL A 189 6.19 -6.27 13.12
CA VAL A 189 7.61 -5.87 13.12
C VAL A 189 7.93 -4.94 11.95
N ASP A 190 8.79 -3.94 12.17
CA ASP A 190 9.24 -3.03 11.10
C ASP A 190 10.78 -2.94 11.09
N PRO A 191 11.46 -3.83 10.34
CA PRO A 191 12.92 -3.82 10.25
C PRO A 191 13.46 -2.61 9.47
N PHE A 192 12.60 -1.89 8.76
CA PHE A 192 13.00 -0.81 7.85
C PHE A 192 13.01 0.55 8.53
N GLU A 193 12.54 0.67 9.78
CA GLU A 193 12.69 1.89 10.58
C GLU A 193 14.17 2.28 10.77
N ASP A 194 15.08 1.31 10.88
CA ASP A 194 16.53 1.54 10.93
C ASP A 194 17.27 0.70 9.88
N ILE A 195 17.11 1.10 8.62
CA ILE A 195 17.72 0.43 7.46
C ILE A 195 19.25 0.27 7.55
N LYS A 196 19.93 1.06 8.40
CA LYS A 196 21.40 0.97 8.57
C LYS A 196 21.83 -0.30 9.29
N LYS A 197 20.93 -0.89 10.09
CA LYS A 197 21.14 -2.11 10.88
C LYS A 197 20.83 -3.39 10.12
N ILE A 198 20.41 -3.31 8.85
CA ILE A 198 20.07 -4.47 8.04
C ILE A 198 20.85 -4.50 6.74
N THR A 199 21.10 -5.70 6.26
CA THR A 199 21.49 -5.97 4.88
C THR A 199 20.27 -6.49 4.15
N VAL A 200 20.08 -6.06 2.90
CA VAL A 200 18.90 -6.32 2.10
C VAL A 200 19.34 -7.04 0.84
N GLU A 201 18.72 -8.18 0.56
CA GLU A 201 18.86 -8.90 -0.70
C GLU A 201 17.64 -8.63 -1.57
N LYS A 202 17.86 -8.37 -2.85
CA LYS A 202 16.83 -7.98 -3.80
C LYS A 202 16.65 -9.05 -4.86
N ASP A 203 15.48 -9.06 -5.47
CA ASP A 203 15.19 -9.94 -6.60
C ASP A 203 16.04 -9.58 -7.83
N ASP A 204 16.58 -10.58 -8.50
CA ASP A 204 17.46 -10.42 -9.67
C ASP A 204 16.73 -9.81 -10.87
N LYS A 205 15.44 -10.11 -11.03
CA LYS A 205 14.60 -9.64 -12.14
C LYS A 205 13.94 -8.31 -11.80
N PHE A 206 13.59 -8.10 -10.53
CA PHE A 206 12.90 -6.91 -10.04
C PHE A 206 13.67 -6.27 -8.88
N GLU A 207 14.59 -5.35 -9.19
CA GLU A 207 15.46 -4.68 -8.20
C GLU A 207 14.71 -3.89 -7.10
N THR A 208 13.42 -3.64 -7.34
CA THR A 208 12.49 -2.99 -6.41
C THR A 208 11.89 -3.95 -5.38
N LEU A 209 12.03 -5.26 -5.54
CA LEU A 209 11.56 -6.26 -4.59
C LEU A 209 12.70 -6.70 -3.67
N ILE A 210 12.39 -6.79 -2.38
CA ILE A 210 13.27 -7.36 -1.37
C ILE A 210 12.86 -8.82 -1.16
N ILE A 211 13.82 -9.74 -1.24
CA ILE A 211 13.59 -11.17 -1.04
C ILE A 211 14.01 -11.63 0.36
N SER A 212 15.07 -11.05 0.92
CA SER A 212 15.56 -11.40 2.24
C SER A 212 16.18 -10.18 2.95
N ILE A 213 16.19 -10.24 4.28
CA ILE A 213 16.94 -9.30 5.11
C ILE A 213 17.77 -10.07 6.12
N SER A 214 18.92 -9.51 6.48
CA SER A 214 19.72 -10.00 7.60
C SER A 214 20.15 -8.86 8.50
N LYS A 215 20.39 -9.16 9.78
CA LYS A 215 21.01 -8.18 10.68
C LYS A 215 22.41 -7.88 10.18
N ARG A 216 22.74 -6.60 10.08
CA ARG A 216 24.12 -6.18 9.90
C ARG A 216 24.79 -6.27 11.27
N ASP A 217 25.70 -7.22 11.43
CA ASP A 217 26.57 -7.26 12.59
C ASP A 217 27.29 -5.91 12.69
N ALA A 218 27.25 -5.30 13.86
CA ALA A 218 28.10 -4.15 14.14
C ALA A 218 29.54 -4.65 13.99
N ILE A 219 30.24 -4.30 12.90
CA ILE A 219 31.67 -4.53 12.81
C ILE A 219 32.24 -3.80 14.04
N PRO A 220 32.81 -4.50 15.04
CA PRO A 220 33.46 -3.80 16.12
C PRO A 220 34.62 -3.06 15.48
N ILE A 221 34.52 -1.74 15.41
CA ILE A 221 35.66 -0.92 15.06
C ILE A 221 36.65 -1.15 16.20
N LYS A 222 37.59 -2.08 16.01
CA LYS A 222 38.81 -2.13 16.82
C LYS A 222 39.59 -0.87 16.47
N ILE A 223 39.25 0.23 17.12
CA ILE A 223 40.09 1.43 17.09
C ILE A 223 41.42 1.01 17.72
N PRO A 224 42.55 1.05 17.01
CA PRO A 224 43.84 0.84 17.63
C PRO A 224 44.02 1.93 18.69
N LEU A 225 44.08 1.52 19.96
CA LEU A 225 44.32 2.39 21.11
C LEU A 225 45.77 2.85 21.13
N THR A 226 46.24 3.54 20.08
CA THR A 226 47.56 4.19 20.08
C THR A 226 47.57 5.36 19.09
N GLN A 227 47.19 6.55 19.57
CA GLN A 227 48.09 7.69 19.68
C GLN A 227 47.37 8.86 20.37
N LYS A 228 47.94 9.27 21.51
CA LYS A 228 47.57 10.46 22.26
C LYS A 228 47.68 11.71 21.36
N THR A 229 46.60 12.47 21.36
CA THR A 229 46.56 13.94 21.49
C THR A 229 47.54 14.77 20.66
N VAL A 230 47.06 15.27 19.50
CA VAL A 230 47.37 16.64 19.08
C VAL A 230 46.04 17.28 18.65
N GLY A 231 45.66 18.33 19.37
CA GLY A 231 44.39 19.02 19.16
C GLY A 231 44.31 19.66 17.77
N ILE A 232 43.32 19.24 16.99
CA ILE A 232 42.88 19.96 15.80
C ILE A 232 41.55 20.61 16.16
N ALA A 233 41.62 21.92 16.40
CA ALA A 233 40.47 22.77 16.56
C ALA A 233 39.52 22.64 15.35
N LYS A 234 38.21 22.62 15.64
CA LYS A 234 37.12 22.64 14.65
C LYS A 234 37.33 23.74 13.60
N ILE A 235 37.78 23.37 12.41
CA ILE A 235 37.69 24.20 11.20
C ILE A 235 36.64 23.58 10.29
N GLN A 236 35.37 23.88 10.59
CA GLN A 236 34.16 23.82 9.74
C GLN A 236 33.04 24.38 10.65
N SER A 237 32.35 25.51 10.43
CA SER A 237 32.13 26.36 9.26
C SER A 237 31.77 27.79 9.70
N VAL A 238 32.71 28.75 9.63
CA VAL A 238 32.41 30.19 9.84
C VAL A 238 31.61 30.78 8.65
N LYS A 239 31.54 30.06 7.51
CA LYS A 239 30.83 30.49 6.30
C LYS A 239 29.30 30.26 6.33
N SER A 240 28.74 29.49 7.26
CA SER A 240 27.29 29.27 7.37
C SER A 240 26.58 30.28 8.28
N ARG A 241 27.25 30.77 9.34
CA ARG A 241 26.68 31.80 10.24
C ARG A 241 26.55 33.18 9.58
N ARG A 242 27.43 33.53 8.63
CA ARG A 242 27.35 34.81 7.88
C ARG A 242 26.18 34.86 6.89
N ARG A 243 25.74 33.72 6.34
CA ARG A 243 24.55 33.66 5.45
C ARG A 243 23.25 33.83 6.22
N VAL A 244 23.14 33.21 7.41
CA VAL A 244 21.96 33.32 8.27
C VAL A 244 21.81 34.74 8.83
N ALA A 245 22.91 35.40 9.22
CA ALA A 245 22.89 36.78 9.69
C ALA A 245 22.47 37.80 8.61
N LYS A 246 22.87 37.60 7.34
CA LYS A 246 22.42 38.46 6.21
C LYS A 246 20.93 38.29 5.90
N VAL A 247 20.41 37.07 5.98
CA VAL A 247 18.97 36.78 5.77
C VAL A 247 18.10 37.34 6.90
N LEU A 248 18.59 37.30 8.15
CA LEU A 248 17.89 37.89 9.29
C LEU A 248 17.93 39.43 9.29
N ALA A 249 19.01 40.05 8.80
CA ALA A 249 19.09 41.50 8.64
C ALA A 249 18.18 42.03 7.51
N ALA A 250 18.02 41.29 6.41
CA ALA A 250 17.12 41.65 5.32
C ALA A 250 15.63 41.54 5.70
N ARG A 251 15.30 40.77 6.74
CA ARG A 251 13.93 40.65 7.27
C ARG A 251 13.53 41.82 8.19
N LYS A 252 14.49 42.45 8.87
CA LYS A 252 14.25 43.58 9.78
C LYS A 252 13.92 44.91 9.10
N VAL A 253 14.09 45.02 7.78
CA VAL A 253 13.87 46.26 7.01
C VAL A 253 12.47 46.31 6.36
N LYS A 254 11.70 45.23 6.38
CA LYS A 254 10.40 45.17 5.68
C LYS A 254 9.15 45.29 6.58
N ASP A 255 9.33 45.31 7.90
CA ASP A 255 8.20 45.29 8.86
C ASP A 255 7.86 46.68 9.45
N SER A 256 8.36 47.78 8.89
CA SER A 256 8.18 49.13 9.46
C SER A 256 7.12 49.99 8.77
N ASN A 257 6.08 49.42 8.13
CA ASN A 257 4.93 50.21 7.65
C ASN A 257 3.66 49.34 7.49
N TRP A 258 2.89 49.18 8.56
CA TRP A 258 1.42 49.07 8.45
C TRP A 258 0.76 49.39 9.80
N ASN A 259 0.15 50.58 9.89
CA ASN A 259 -0.62 51.04 11.04
C ASN A 259 -2.00 50.37 11.10
N ILE A 260 -2.44 50.10 12.33
CA ILE A 260 -3.74 49.51 12.70
C ILE A 260 -4.78 50.64 12.81
N THR A 261 -5.93 50.48 12.14
CA THR A 261 -7.22 51.06 12.57
C THR A 261 -8.35 50.02 12.41
N SER A 262 -9.29 50.09 13.36
CA SER A 262 -10.29 49.11 13.79
C SER A 262 -11.59 49.08 12.99
N ASN A 263 -12.14 47.88 12.71
CA ASN A 263 -13.44 47.36 13.22
C ASN A 263 -13.83 46.03 12.52
N PRO A 264 -14.66 45.16 13.15
CA PRO A 264 -14.81 43.77 12.73
C PRO A 264 -15.96 43.62 11.72
N THR A 265 -15.61 43.28 10.48
CA THR A 265 -16.56 42.75 9.50
C THR A 265 -15.99 41.48 8.87
N ARG A 266 -16.83 40.44 8.90
CA ARG A 266 -16.68 39.17 8.19
C ARG A 266 -15.93 39.32 6.86
N SER A 267 -14.81 38.63 6.71
CA SER A 267 -14.33 38.24 5.38
C SER A 267 -13.37 37.06 5.44
N ASN A 268 -13.64 36.12 4.55
CA ASN A 268 -12.85 34.99 4.12
C ASN A 268 -11.38 35.35 3.90
N VAL A 269 -10.44 34.59 4.48
CA VAL A 269 -9.07 34.52 3.96
C VAL A 269 -8.51 33.08 4.09
N ILE A 270 -8.59 32.37 2.96
CA ILE A 270 -7.51 31.60 2.30
C ILE A 270 -6.85 30.49 3.14
N VAL A 271 -7.50 29.33 3.14
CA VAL A 271 -6.82 28.03 3.27
C VAL A 271 -6.06 27.81 1.95
N SER A 272 -4.80 28.23 1.89
CA SER A 272 -3.96 27.96 0.73
C SER A 272 -3.15 26.68 0.94
N ASN A 273 -3.38 25.75 0.01
CA ASN A 273 -2.51 24.62 -0.38
C ASN A 273 -2.68 23.28 0.37
N ILE A 274 -3.92 22.81 0.52
CA ILE A 274 -4.24 21.36 0.56
C ILE A 274 -5.09 20.95 -0.66
N GLU A 275 -5.48 21.88 -1.53
CA GLU A 275 -6.18 21.60 -2.77
C GLU A 275 -5.18 21.36 -3.91
N GLU A 276 -4.67 20.14 -4.03
CA GLU A 276 -4.37 19.56 -5.34
C GLU A 276 -4.33 18.02 -5.23
N ASP A 277 -5.04 17.37 -6.15
CA ASP A 277 -4.97 15.96 -6.49
C ASP A 277 -5.75 14.95 -5.63
N ALA A 278 -7.07 15.09 -5.59
CA ALA A 278 -7.99 13.99 -5.25
C ALA A 278 -8.75 13.42 -6.48
N ALA A 279 -8.43 13.87 -7.69
CA ALA A 279 -9.10 13.49 -8.92
C ALA A 279 -8.12 13.02 -10.00
N GLU A 280 -7.86 11.71 -10.04
CA GLU A 280 -7.52 10.86 -11.20
C GLU A 280 -6.74 9.63 -10.71
N THR A 281 -7.47 8.67 -10.14
CA THR A 281 -6.91 7.35 -9.79
C THR A 281 -7.24 6.40 -10.93
N VAL A 282 -6.40 6.37 -11.95
CA VAL A 282 -6.41 5.28 -12.94
C VAL A 282 -5.07 4.59 -12.86
N ILE A 283 -5.00 3.41 -12.23
CA ILE A 283 -3.85 2.52 -12.44
C ILE A 283 -3.92 2.14 -13.92
N ASN A 284 -3.05 2.72 -14.76
CA ASN A 284 -3.09 2.54 -16.22
C ASN A 284 -2.50 1.17 -16.63
N ILE A 285 -3.06 0.09 -16.07
CA ILE A 285 -2.69 -1.31 -16.32
C ILE A 285 -2.84 -1.64 -17.80
N ARG A 286 -3.88 -1.09 -18.46
CA ARG A 286 -4.14 -1.27 -19.90
C ARG A 286 -2.93 -0.93 -20.78
N SER A 287 -2.14 0.10 -20.42
CA SER A 287 -0.95 0.47 -21.17
C SER A 287 0.18 -0.56 -21.15
N PHE A 288 0.15 -1.50 -20.21
CA PHE A 288 1.15 -2.57 -20.07
C PHE A 288 0.71 -3.89 -20.74
N LEU A 289 -0.59 -4.07 -20.99
CA LEU A 289 -1.15 -5.29 -21.60
C LEU A 289 -1.11 -5.27 -23.13
N THR A 290 -0.84 -4.13 -23.77
CA THR A 290 -0.84 -3.98 -25.25
C THR A 290 0.49 -4.36 -25.92
N ARG A 291 1.45 -4.93 -25.19
CA ARG A 291 2.76 -5.33 -25.74
C ARG A 291 2.92 -6.85 -25.62
N SER A 292 3.04 -7.51 -26.77
CA SER A 292 3.31 -8.95 -26.88
C SER A 292 4.54 -9.31 -26.05
N LEU A 293 4.37 -10.15 -25.03
CA LEU A 293 5.46 -10.61 -24.18
C LEU A 293 6.28 -11.69 -24.92
N PRO A 294 7.63 -11.66 -24.85
CA PRO A 294 8.46 -12.76 -25.32
C PRO A 294 8.28 -14.00 -24.41
N PRO A 295 8.56 -15.21 -24.90
CA PRO A 295 8.35 -16.43 -24.12
C PRO A 295 9.31 -16.52 -22.92
N SER A 296 8.78 -16.98 -21.78
CA SER A 296 9.49 -17.15 -20.51
C SER A 296 10.59 -18.22 -20.59
N PRO A 297 11.78 -18.02 -19.99
CA PRO A 297 12.77 -19.07 -19.88
C PRO A 297 12.44 -20.06 -18.75
N THR A 298 12.76 -21.33 -19.00
CA THR A 298 12.54 -22.47 -18.12
C THR A 298 13.30 -22.34 -16.80
N ARG A 299 12.60 -22.55 -15.69
CA ARG A 299 13.12 -22.50 -14.31
C ARG A 299 14.17 -23.60 -14.10
N GLN A 300 15.44 -23.26 -14.01
CA GLN A 300 16.50 -24.18 -13.55
C GLN A 300 16.63 -24.13 -12.03
N SER A 301 16.68 -25.30 -11.41
CA SER A 301 16.91 -25.50 -9.98
C SER A 301 18.30 -25.04 -9.56
N LEU A 302 18.40 -24.09 -8.61
CA LEU A 302 19.67 -23.71 -8.01
C LEU A 302 20.19 -24.81 -7.06
N SER A 303 21.43 -25.20 -7.32
CA SER A 303 22.23 -26.16 -6.54
C SER A 303 22.64 -25.59 -5.18
N ASN A 304 22.55 -26.43 -4.15
CA ASN A 304 23.02 -26.17 -2.79
C ASN A 304 24.51 -25.73 -2.76
N LYS A 305 24.76 -24.51 -2.28
CA LYS A 305 26.04 -24.16 -1.64
C LYS A 305 25.77 -23.86 -0.18
N THR A 306 26.20 -24.77 0.67
CA THR A 306 26.23 -24.65 2.12
C THR A 306 27.26 -23.61 2.54
N VAL A 307 26.79 -22.48 3.05
CA VAL A 307 27.54 -21.60 3.94
C VAL A 307 26.65 -21.34 5.16
N ASP A 308 27.20 -21.65 6.33
CA ASP A 308 26.53 -21.72 7.62
C ASP A 308 26.17 -20.32 8.17
N SER A 309 25.14 -19.69 7.58
CA SER A 309 24.66 -18.32 7.84
C SER A 309 23.19 -18.26 8.29
N SER A 310 22.55 -19.41 8.50
CA SER A 310 21.07 -19.53 8.55
C SER A 310 20.38 -18.87 9.75
N ALA A 311 21.11 -18.49 10.81
CA ALA A 311 20.49 -17.96 12.03
C ALA A 311 20.07 -16.48 11.96
N HIS A 312 20.54 -15.70 10.97
CA HIS A 312 20.36 -14.24 10.94
C HIS A 312 19.68 -13.68 9.68
N THR A 313 19.27 -14.56 8.75
CA THR A 313 18.60 -14.17 7.50
C THR A 313 17.12 -14.56 7.55
N ILE A 314 16.24 -13.64 7.17
CA ILE A 314 14.79 -13.83 7.12
C ILE A 314 14.30 -13.62 5.70
N MET A 315 13.57 -14.59 5.18
CA MET A 315 12.85 -14.44 3.93
C MET A 315 11.66 -13.49 4.10
N MET A 316 11.42 -12.62 3.12
CA MET A 316 10.29 -11.69 3.15
C MET A 316 8.92 -12.39 3.05
N THR A 317 8.89 -13.70 2.88
CA THR A 317 7.68 -14.53 3.01
C THR A 317 7.38 -14.90 4.47
N GLU A 318 8.36 -14.84 5.38
CA GLU A 318 8.30 -15.36 6.75
C GLU A 318 8.49 -14.28 7.83
N PHE A 319 8.71 -13.01 7.43
CA PHE A 319 9.04 -11.94 8.38
C PHE A 319 7.96 -11.67 9.44
N ALA A 320 6.69 -11.98 9.16
CA ALA A 320 5.58 -11.77 10.09
C ALA A 320 5.68 -12.58 11.39
N THR A 321 6.57 -13.59 11.44
CA THR A 321 6.80 -14.43 12.62
C THR A 321 8.19 -14.24 13.24
N SER A 322 8.98 -13.29 12.74
CA SER A 322 10.37 -13.13 13.18
C SER A 322 10.49 -12.42 14.53
N SER A 323 11.27 -13.00 15.45
CA SER A 323 11.68 -12.37 16.70
C SER A 323 12.92 -11.50 16.58
N LEU A 324 13.54 -11.39 15.38
CA LEU A 324 14.80 -10.68 15.23
C LEU A 324 14.65 -9.16 15.41
N PHE A 325 13.46 -8.60 15.19
CA PHE A 325 13.23 -7.16 15.25
C PHE A 325 12.24 -6.80 16.37
N PRO A 326 12.38 -5.61 16.98
CA PRO A 326 11.44 -5.16 17.99
C PRO A 326 10.04 -5.05 17.38
N ARG A 327 9.03 -5.40 18.16
CA ARG A 327 7.64 -5.30 17.73
C ARG A 327 7.16 -3.85 17.72
N VAL A 328 6.34 -3.53 16.73
CA VAL A 328 5.62 -2.27 16.62
C VAL A 328 4.52 -2.24 17.68
N PRO A 329 4.41 -1.18 18.49
CA PRO A 329 3.34 -1.08 19.47
C PRO A 329 2.00 -0.81 18.78
N ILE A 330 1.13 -1.82 18.83
CA ILE A 330 -0.23 -1.81 18.28
C ILE A 330 -1.25 -2.09 19.39
N CYS A 331 -2.47 -1.58 19.25
CA CYS A 331 -3.52 -1.79 20.25
C CYS A 331 -4.11 -3.22 20.18
N GLY A 332 -4.88 -3.61 21.20
CA GLY A 332 -5.47 -4.96 21.27
C GLY A 332 -6.32 -5.34 20.05
N ALA A 333 -7.14 -4.42 19.55
CA ALA A 333 -7.95 -4.66 18.35
C ALA A 333 -7.09 -4.85 17.08
N GLN A 334 -6.00 -4.09 16.95
CA GLN A 334 -5.05 -4.28 15.85
C GLN A 334 -4.34 -5.64 15.94
N ASN A 335 -4.00 -6.10 17.15
CA ASN A 335 -3.37 -7.40 17.35
C ASN A 335 -4.29 -8.58 16.96
N ILE A 336 -5.58 -8.46 17.25
CA ILE A 336 -6.60 -9.42 16.81
C ILE A 336 -6.68 -9.44 15.28
N SER A 337 -6.78 -8.26 14.65
CA SER A 337 -6.78 -8.14 13.18
C SER A 337 -5.52 -8.72 12.55
N PHE A 338 -4.34 -8.45 13.12
CA PHE A 338 -3.06 -8.99 12.70
C PHE A 338 -3.06 -10.52 12.70
N THR A 339 -3.54 -11.12 13.79
CA THR A 339 -3.60 -12.58 13.94
C THR A 339 -4.46 -13.19 12.85
N TYR A 340 -5.72 -12.75 12.73
CA TYR A 340 -6.66 -13.36 11.80
C TYR A 340 -6.28 -13.15 10.33
N LEU A 341 -5.81 -11.96 9.97
CA LEU A 341 -5.43 -11.68 8.59
C LEU A 341 -4.23 -12.51 8.13
N ASN A 342 -3.28 -12.83 9.02
CA ASN A 342 -2.16 -13.72 8.68
C ASN A 342 -2.58 -15.19 8.48
N MET A 343 -3.73 -15.62 9.02
CA MET A 343 -4.27 -16.96 8.76
C MET A 343 -4.75 -17.16 7.32
N LEU A 344 -4.88 -16.10 6.53
CA LEU A 344 -5.39 -16.16 5.16
C LEU A 344 -4.31 -16.49 4.11
N GLY A 345 -3.06 -16.76 4.48
CA GLY A 345 -2.02 -17.18 3.54
C GLY A 345 -1.75 -16.16 2.43
N TRP A 346 -1.41 -14.93 2.81
CA TRP A 346 -1.06 -13.87 1.86
C TRP A 346 0.32 -14.11 1.23
N GLU A 347 0.42 -13.90 -0.08
CA GLU A 347 1.71 -13.65 -0.73
C GLU A 347 2.09 -12.18 -0.51
N LYS A 348 3.21 -11.96 0.18
CA LYS A 348 3.63 -10.64 0.63
C LYS A 348 4.87 -10.19 -0.13
N PHE A 349 4.73 -9.11 -0.90
CA PHE A 349 5.81 -8.50 -1.65
C PHE A 349 6.31 -7.25 -0.93
N VAL A 350 7.60 -7.24 -0.61
CA VAL A 350 8.25 -6.15 0.13
C VAL A 350 8.97 -5.24 -0.86
N VAL A 351 8.54 -3.98 -0.93
CA VAL A 351 8.87 -3.06 -2.02
C VAL A 351 9.79 -1.95 -1.56
N ALA A 352 10.93 -1.80 -2.23
CA ALA A 352 11.95 -0.80 -1.95
C ALA A 352 12.02 0.29 -3.02
N ILE A 353 11.09 1.26 -2.95
CA ILE A 353 11.11 2.43 -3.83
C ILE A 353 11.89 3.57 -3.18
N ASP A 354 12.92 4.03 -3.88
CA ASP A 354 13.70 5.20 -3.46
C ASP A 354 13.10 6.47 -4.10
N SER A 355 12.00 6.93 -3.51
CA SER A 355 11.26 8.14 -3.90
C SER A 355 10.91 8.93 -2.65
N LEU A 356 10.81 10.27 -2.77
CA LEU A 356 10.32 11.13 -1.69
C LEU A 356 8.86 10.86 -1.33
N ASN A 357 8.08 10.37 -2.29
CA ASN A 357 6.70 9.95 -2.11
C ASN A 357 6.57 8.51 -2.63
N ALA A 358 6.95 7.53 -1.82
CA ALA A 358 6.87 6.11 -2.19
C ALA A 358 5.42 5.64 -2.35
N HIS A 359 4.50 6.23 -1.57
CA HIS A 359 3.07 5.93 -1.62
C HIS A 359 2.50 6.15 -3.03
N ALA A 360 2.70 7.35 -3.60
CA ALA A 360 2.26 7.64 -4.96
C ALA A 360 3.10 6.93 -6.04
N ALA A 361 4.38 6.67 -5.74
CA ALA A 361 5.31 6.10 -6.71
C ALA A 361 5.06 4.62 -7.01
N ILE A 362 4.61 3.83 -6.02
CA ILE A 362 4.38 2.38 -6.19
C ILE A 362 3.34 2.03 -7.26
N VAL A 363 2.40 2.95 -7.53
CA VAL A 363 1.39 2.81 -8.59
C VAL A 363 1.59 3.77 -9.76
N VAL A 364 2.74 4.45 -9.83
CA VAL A 364 3.06 5.42 -10.89
C VAL A 364 2.00 6.53 -11.02
N ARG A 365 1.53 7.07 -9.88
CA ARG A 365 0.41 8.03 -9.87
C ARG A 365 0.66 9.29 -10.69
N ASN A 366 1.90 9.78 -10.71
CA ASN A 366 2.27 11.02 -11.41
C ASN A 366 3.36 10.70 -12.44
N LYS A 367 3.49 11.46 -13.53
CA LYS A 367 4.56 11.26 -14.54
C LYS A 367 6.00 11.35 -13.95
N ARG A 368 6.14 12.00 -12.79
CA ARG A 368 7.40 12.10 -12.03
C ARG A 368 7.63 10.91 -11.08
N ALA A 369 6.64 10.03 -10.88
CA ALA A 369 6.84 8.76 -10.20
C ALA A 369 7.77 7.93 -11.08
N GLY A 370 9.01 7.77 -10.62
CA GLY A 370 10.10 7.20 -11.40
C GLY A 370 9.82 5.79 -11.93
N VAL A 371 10.75 5.32 -12.77
CA VAL A 371 10.71 4.02 -13.47
C VAL A 371 10.39 2.83 -12.55
N LYS A 372 10.80 2.91 -11.28
CA LYS A 372 10.64 1.87 -10.25
C LYS A 372 9.18 1.46 -9.99
N GLY A 373 8.21 2.38 -10.06
CA GLY A 373 6.81 1.99 -9.91
C GLY A 373 6.30 1.11 -11.05
N LYS A 374 6.84 1.31 -12.27
CA LYS A 374 6.47 0.50 -13.45
C LYS A 374 6.94 -0.94 -13.32
N GLU A 375 8.06 -1.18 -12.62
CA GLU A 375 8.53 -2.54 -12.33
C GLU A 375 7.55 -3.29 -11.45
N ILE A 376 6.95 -2.63 -10.45
CA ILE A 376 5.94 -3.25 -9.57
C ILE A 376 4.66 -3.59 -10.34
N ILE A 377 4.20 -2.67 -11.20
CA ILE A 377 3.04 -2.95 -12.08
C ILE A 377 3.36 -4.10 -13.05
N LYS A 378 4.57 -4.13 -13.61
CA LYS A 378 5.02 -5.22 -14.48
C LYS A 378 5.07 -6.55 -13.74
N HIS A 379 5.68 -6.59 -12.55
CA HIS A 379 5.72 -7.77 -11.70
C HIS A 379 4.29 -8.27 -11.39
N PHE A 380 3.39 -7.37 -10.97
CA PHE A 380 1.99 -7.71 -10.73
C PHE A 380 1.34 -8.35 -11.96
N ILE A 381 1.51 -7.77 -13.16
CA ILE A 381 0.92 -8.31 -14.38
C ILE A 381 1.49 -9.69 -14.69
N GLU A 382 2.81 -9.88 -14.63
CA GLU A 382 3.44 -11.18 -14.90
C GLU A 382 2.94 -12.24 -13.91
N GLU A 383 2.93 -11.92 -12.62
CA GLU A 383 2.47 -12.78 -11.52
C GLU A 383 1.00 -13.19 -11.57
N THR A 384 0.17 -12.44 -12.29
CA THR A 384 -1.28 -12.66 -12.33
C THR A 384 -1.73 -13.19 -13.69
N THR A 385 -1.08 -12.77 -14.77
CA THR A 385 -1.36 -13.28 -16.13
C THR A 385 -1.02 -14.77 -16.24
N GLU A 386 0.09 -15.22 -15.66
CA GLU A 386 0.46 -16.65 -15.62
C GLU A 386 -0.59 -17.51 -14.88
N LEU A 387 -1.36 -16.88 -14.00
CA LEU A 387 -2.37 -17.52 -13.15
C LEU A 387 -3.81 -17.27 -13.63
N GLY A 388 -3.98 -16.65 -14.80
CA GLY A 388 -5.27 -16.47 -15.48
C GLY A 388 -6.08 -15.24 -15.06
N LEU A 389 -5.41 -14.10 -14.83
CA LEU A 389 -6.04 -12.79 -14.68
C LEU A 389 -6.79 -12.33 -15.93
#